data_AF-V8CHI0-F1
#
_entry.id   AF-V8CHI0-F1
#
_cell.length_a   1.000
_cell.length_b   1.000
_cell.length_c   1.000
_cell.angle_alpha   90.00
_cell.angle_beta   90.00
_cell.angle_gamma   90.00
#
_symmetry.space_group_name_H-M   'P 1'
#
loop_
_entity.id
_entity.type
_entity.pdbx_description
1 polymer ?
#
loop_
_entity_poly.entity_id
_entity_poly.type
_entity_poly.pdbx_seq_one_letter_code
_entity_poly.pdbx_strand_id
1 'polypeptide(L)'
;MRARIHAPKLRVSGGFSLIELVFVIAVVGILAAVAIPKLVATRTDALYAAVNSDIQAVISSVQVAALTQDLSASPLDGAFIMQAAGLSPTRWVAQGNGVRLGKDGAQDVANNCVMIDITAQSLQVRVQPVPSSQICQKLSKTYPTPLSFNLSSSLF
;
A
#
# COMPACT_ATOMS: atom_id res chain seq x y z
N MET A 1 -20.33 -20.52 -76.27
CA MET A 1 -19.32 -20.80 -75.22
C MET A 1 -18.92 -19.49 -74.55
N ARG A 2 -19.23 -19.27 -73.26
CA ARG A 2 -18.79 -18.10 -72.48
C ARG A 2 -17.78 -18.58 -71.44
N ALA A 3 -16.52 -18.14 -71.56
CA ALA A 3 -15.47 -18.44 -70.58
C ALA A 3 -15.64 -17.54 -69.34
N ARG A 4 -15.68 -18.13 -68.14
CA ARG A 4 -15.61 -17.39 -66.87
C ARG A 4 -14.15 -17.07 -66.57
N ILE A 5 -13.85 -15.78 -66.42
CA ILE A 5 -12.53 -15.30 -66.02
C ILE A 5 -12.48 -15.34 -64.48
N HIS A 6 -11.63 -16.19 -63.91
CA HIS A 6 -11.44 -16.30 -62.46
C HIS A 6 -10.37 -15.29 -62.04
N ALA A 7 -10.76 -14.22 -61.34
CA ALA A 7 -9.83 -13.20 -60.86
C ALA A 7 -9.02 -13.73 -59.65
N PRO A 8 -7.68 -13.66 -59.66
CA PRO A 8 -6.87 -14.12 -58.53
C PRO A 8 -6.94 -13.12 -57.36
N LYS A 9 -7.13 -13.64 -56.14
CA LYS A 9 -7.16 -12.88 -54.89
C LYS A 9 -5.71 -12.64 -54.41
N LEU A 10 -5.23 -11.39 -54.45
CA LEU A 10 -3.90 -11.02 -53.94
C LEU A 10 -3.81 -11.30 -52.42
N ARG A 11 -2.92 -12.22 -52.02
CA ARG A 11 -2.60 -12.48 -50.62
C ARG A 11 -1.43 -11.59 -50.21
N VAL A 12 -1.69 -10.54 -49.44
CA VAL A 12 -0.63 -9.74 -48.81
C VAL A 12 0.01 -10.61 -47.72
N SER A 13 1.23 -11.05 -47.99
CA SER A 13 2.06 -11.80 -47.02
C SER A 13 3.06 -10.80 -46.44
N GLY A 14 2.63 -10.00 -45.46
CA GLY A 14 3.52 -9.10 -44.74
C GLY A 14 4.24 -9.85 -43.63
N GLY A 15 5.52 -10.18 -43.84
CA GLY A 15 6.41 -10.64 -42.77
C GLY A 15 6.99 -9.44 -42.04
N PHE A 16 7.05 -9.51 -40.71
CA PHE A 16 7.74 -8.51 -39.89
C PHE A 16 9.25 -8.60 -40.13
N SER A 17 9.91 -7.47 -40.37
CA SER A 17 11.35 -7.46 -40.64
C SER A 17 12.16 -7.58 -39.35
N LEU A 18 13.30 -8.26 -39.41
CA LEU A 18 14.22 -8.36 -38.27
C LEU A 18 14.69 -6.98 -37.79
N ILE A 19 14.88 -6.02 -38.71
CA ILE A 19 15.29 -4.67 -38.33
C ILE A 19 14.18 -3.90 -37.61
N GLU A 20 12.91 -4.16 -37.94
CA GLU A 20 11.77 -3.56 -37.25
C GLU A 20 11.68 -4.06 -35.80
N LEU A 21 11.96 -5.35 -35.58
CA LEU A 21 12.01 -5.92 -34.23
C LEU A 21 13.11 -5.27 -33.39
N VAL A 22 14.31 -5.16 -33.97
CA VAL A 22 15.49 -4.60 -33.29
C VAL A 22 15.28 -3.14 -32.92
N PHE A 23 14.66 -2.35 -33.79
CA PHE A 23 14.36 -0.96 -33.49
C PHE A 23 13.34 -0.82 -32.35
N VAL A 24 12.29 -1.65 -32.36
CA VAL A 24 11.25 -1.62 -31.31
C VAL A 24 11.84 -1.95 -29.93
N ILE A 25 12.66 -3.00 -29.81
CA ILE A 25 13.28 -3.36 -28.52
C ILE A 25 14.25 -2.29 -28.04
N ALA A 26 14.98 -1.63 -28.96
CA ALA A 26 15.91 -0.56 -28.60
C ALA A 26 15.16 0.66 -28.03
N VAL A 27 14.07 1.08 -28.67
CA VAL A 27 13.24 2.20 -28.19
C VAL A 27 12.58 1.86 -26.85
N VAL A 28 11.98 0.68 -26.72
CA VAL A 28 11.37 0.25 -25.43
C VAL A 28 12.42 0.16 -24.33
N GLY A 29 13.64 -0.29 -24.65
CA GLY A 29 14.76 -0.33 -23.70
C GLY A 29 15.11 1.04 -23.13
N ILE A 30 15.22 2.07 -23.98
CA ILE A 30 15.50 3.45 -23.55
C ILE A 30 14.35 4.00 -22.70
N LEU A 31 13.10 3.80 -23.13
CA LEU A 31 11.94 4.28 -22.38
C LEU A 31 11.83 3.60 -21.01
N ALA A 32 12.06 2.28 -20.94
CA ALA A 32 12.00 1.52 -19.70
C ALA A 32 13.07 1.96 -18.69
N ALA A 33 14.29 2.25 -19.15
CA ALA A 33 15.39 2.69 -18.29
C ALA A 33 15.06 3.99 -17.52
N VAL A 34 14.30 4.91 -18.13
CA VAL A 34 13.89 6.17 -17.48
C VAL A 34 12.56 6.00 -16.72
N ALA A 35 11.62 5.23 -17.27
CA ALA A 35 10.28 5.11 -16.69
C ALA A 35 10.24 4.26 -15.42
N ILE A 36 10.99 3.15 -15.36
CA ILE A 36 10.95 2.20 -14.23
C ILE A 36 11.39 2.86 -12.91
N PRO A 37 12.54 3.58 -12.82
CA PRO A 37 12.96 4.21 -11.57
C PRO A 37 11.94 5.23 -11.06
N LYS A 38 11.36 6.03 -11.97
CA LYS A 38 10.32 7.02 -11.64
C LYS A 38 9.04 6.35 -11.15
N LEU A 39 8.64 5.23 -11.76
CA LEU A 39 7.48 4.46 -11.34
C LEU A 39 7.65 3.87 -9.93
N VAL A 40 8.85 3.35 -9.62
CA VAL A 40 9.14 2.82 -8.27
C VAL A 40 9.07 3.94 -7.23
N ALA A 41 9.72 5.08 -7.49
CA ALA A 41 9.68 6.22 -6.56
C ALA A 41 8.25 6.73 -6.31
N THR A 42 7.47 6.93 -7.38
CA THR A 42 6.08 7.39 -7.26
C THR A 42 5.18 6.40 -6.54
N ARG A 43 5.36 5.09 -6.74
CA ARG A 43 4.66 4.06 -5.95
C ARG A 43 5.01 4.13 -4.47
N THR A 44 6.30 4.24 -4.13
CA THR A 44 6.75 4.39 -2.74
C THR A 44 6.16 5.65 -2.10
N ASP A 45 6.09 6.76 -2.82
CA ASP A 45 5.51 8.01 -2.33
C ASP A 45 4.00 7.90 -2.10
N ALA A 46 3.28 7.27 -3.03
CA ALA A 46 1.86 7.01 -2.88
C ALA A 46 1.56 6.10 -1.67
N LEU A 47 2.36 5.04 -1.48
CA LEU A 47 2.23 4.16 -0.32
C LEU A 47 2.54 4.91 0.99
N TYR A 48 3.60 5.73 1.01
CA TYR A 48 3.91 6.58 2.16
C TYR A 48 2.73 7.50 2.51
N ALA A 49 2.17 8.20 1.52
CA ALA A 49 1.04 9.10 1.74
C ALA A 49 -0.20 8.36 2.26
N ALA A 50 -0.50 7.19 1.69
CA ALA A 50 -1.61 6.35 2.13
C ALA A 50 -1.43 5.86 3.58
N VAL A 51 -0.27 5.29 3.91
CA VAL A 51 0.03 4.82 5.27
C VAL A 51 0.02 5.97 6.27
N ASN A 52 0.56 7.13 5.89
CA ASN A 52 0.53 8.31 6.74
C ASN A 52 -0.90 8.79 7.01
N SER A 53 -1.75 8.82 5.98
CA SER A 53 -3.17 9.15 6.12
C SER A 53 -3.89 8.13 7.01
N ASP A 54 -3.60 6.85 6.83
CA ASP A 54 -4.20 5.78 7.63
C ASP A 54 -3.79 5.88 9.10
N ILE A 55 -2.53 6.20 9.41
CA ILE A 55 -2.08 6.42 10.80
C ILE A 55 -2.88 7.53 11.47
N GLN A 56 -3.09 8.66 10.78
CA GLN A 56 -3.87 9.78 11.30
C GLN A 56 -5.36 9.42 11.45
N ALA A 57 -5.90 8.65 10.51
CA ALA A 57 -7.26 8.11 10.59
C ALA A 57 -7.40 7.20 11.82
N VAL A 58 -6.41 6.33 12.10
CA VAL A 58 -6.41 5.48 13.29
C VAL A 58 -6.39 6.30 14.56
N ILE A 59 -5.48 7.26 14.69
CA ILE A 59 -5.37 8.09 15.89
C ILE A 59 -6.70 8.78 16.19
N SER A 60 -7.29 9.43 15.19
CA SER A 60 -8.54 10.19 15.37
C SER A 60 -9.76 9.29 15.59
N SER A 61 -9.97 8.27 14.75
CA SER A 61 -11.14 7.40 14.82
C SER A 61 -11.17 6.52 16.06
N VAL A 62 -10.04 5.99 16.50
CA VAL A 62 -9.97 5.17 17.71
C VAL A 62 -10.24 6.01 18.96
N GLN A 63 -9.78 7.26 19.00
CA GLN A 63 -10.13 8.19 20.08
C GLN A 63 -11.62 8.52 20.10
N VAL A 64 -12.23 8.74 18.93
CA VAL A 64 -13.69 8.97 18.83
C VAL A 64 -14.49 7.72 19.21
N ALA A 65 -14.05 6.54 18.78
CA ALA A 65 -14.66 5.28 19.15
C ALA A 65 -14.58 5.05 20.66
N ALA A 66 -13.44 5.36 21.29
CA ALA A 66 -13.25 5.31 22.74
C ALA A 66 -14.22 6.20 23.52
N LEU A 67 -14.64 7.33 22.94
CA LEU A 67 -15.58 8.26 23.56
C LEU A 67 -17.05 7.86 23.39
N THR A 68 -17.36 7.17 22.30
CA THR A 68 -18.74 6.90 21.89
C THR A 68 -19.19 5.48 22.20
N GLN A 69 -18.25 4.57 22.45
CA GLN A 69 -18.51 3.15 22.69
C GLN A 69 -18.01 2.75 24.08
N ASP A 70 -18.69 1.77 24.69
CA ASP A 70 -18.22 1.15 25.92
C ASP A 70 -17.07 0.18 25.60
N LEU A 71 -15.84 0.65 25.83
CA LEU A 71 -14.62 -0.14 25.60
C LEU A 71 -14.49 -1.35 26.54
N SER A 72 -15.29 -1.44 27.60
CA SER A 72 -15.32 -2.61 28.47
C SER A 72 -16.11 -3.78 27.87
N ALA A 73 -16.95 -3.51 26.86
CA ALA A 73 -17.82 -4.48 26.23
C ALA A 73 -17.23 -5.13 24.96
N SER A 74 -16.13 -4.59 24.41
CA SER A 74 -15.51 -5.09 23.16
C SER A 74 -14.02 -5.38 23.35
N PRO A 75 -13.48 -6.45 22.73
CA PRO A 75 -12.05 -6.69 22.76
C PRO A 75 -11.31 -5.53 22.06
N LEU A 76 -10.41 -4.88 22.78
CA LEU A 76 -9.54 -3.84 22.24
C LEU A 76 -8.37 -4.49 21.50
N ASP A 77 -8.65 -4.93 20.27
CA ASP A 77 -7.73 -5.68 19.44
C ASP A 77 -7.48 -5.02 18.08
N GLY A 78 -6.67 -5.67 17.25
CA GLY A 78 -6.40 -5.19 15.90
C GLY A 78 -7.65 -5.07 15.03
N ALA A 79 -8.66 -5.94 15.22
CA ALA A 79 -9.89 -5.91 14.43
C ALA A 79 -10.72 -4.67 14.77
N PHE A 80 -10.76 -4.28 16.05
CA PHE A 80 -11.35 -3.03 16.48
C PHE A 80 -10.69 -1.83 15.79
N ILE A 81 -9.35 -1.75 15.74
CA ILE A 81 -8.64 -0.65 15.06
C ILE A 81 -8.97 -0.61 13.56
N MET A 82 -8.96 -1.77 12.91
CA MET A 82 -9.30 -1.88 11.48
C MET A 82 -10.71 -1.36 11.19
N GLN A 83 -11.67 -1.71 12.05
CA GLN A 83 -13.07 -1.32 11.89
C GLN A 83 -13.29 0.16 12.23
N ALA A 84 -12.74 0.63 13.34
CA ALA A 84 -12.89 2.02 13.79
C ALA A 84 -12.32 3.01 12.75
N ALA A 85 -11.15 2.69 12.20
CA ALA A 85 -10.47 3.56 11.25
C ALA A 85 -10.80 3.28 9.77
N GLY A 86 -11.63 2.27 9.49
CA GLY A 86 -11.97 1.89 8.11
C GLY A 86 -10.75 1.49 7.28
N LEU A 87 -9.79 0.78 7.88
CA LEU A 87 -8.53 0.43 7.22
C LEU A 87 -8.73 -0.60 6.12
N SER A 88 -7.99 -0.45 5.03
CA SER A 88 -8.00 -1.42 3.93
C SER A 88 -7.27 -2.71 4.33
N PRO A 89 -7.90 -3.90 4.21
CA PRO A 89 -7.25 -5.18 4.49
C PRO A 89 -6.13 -5.54 3.49
N THR A 90 -6.02 -4.80 2.38
CA THR A 90 -4.90 -4.93 1.44
C THR A 90 -3.63 -4.22 1.90
N ARG A 91 -3.75 -3.26 2.82
CA ARG A 91 -2.62 -2.46 3.36
C ARG A 91 -2.32 -2.77 4.82
N TRP A 92 -3.30 -3.27 5.56
CA TRP A 92 -3.19 -3.50 6.99
C TRP A 92 -3.73 -4.87 7.36
N VAL A 93 -3.10 -5.47 8.35
CA VAL A 93 -3.55 -6.71 8.97
C VAL A 93 -3.69 -6.51 10.47
N ALA A 94 -4.77 -7.02 11.03
CA ALA A 94 -4.95 -7.12 12.47
C ALA A 94 -4.04 -8.21 13.04
N GLN A 95 -3.33 -7.92 14.13
CA GLN A 95 -2.46 -8.86 14.83
C GLN A 95 -2.51 -8.59 16.33
N GLY A 96 -3.07 -9.53 17.09
CA GLY A 96 -3.20 -9.39 18.54
C GLY A 96 -3.92 -8.09 18.90
N ASN A 97 -3.29 -7.27 19.73
CA ASN A 97 -3.83 -6.00 20.21
C ASN A 97 -3.63 -4.80 19.25
N GLY A 98 -3.22 -5.04 18.00
CA GLY A 98 -2.85 -3.96 17.11
C GLY A 98 -2.95 -4.27 15.62
N VAL A 99 -2.51 -3.34 14.80
CA VAL A 99 -2.42 -3.49 13.34
C VAL A 99 -0.99 -3.34 12.87
N ARG A 100 -0.66 -4.07 11.80
CA ARG A 100 0.64 -4.03 11.11
C ARG A 100 0.42 -3.79 9.63
N LEU A 101 1.46 -3.33 8.95
CA LEU A 101 1.43 -3.24 7.50
C LEU A 101 1.27 -4.63 6.89
N GLY A 102 0.35 -4.73 5.94
CA GLY A 102 -0.10 -5.95 5.31
C GLY A 102 0.25 -5.99 3.83
N LYS A 103 0.45 -7.21 3.34
CA LYS A 103 0.58 -7.54 1.93
C LYS A 103 -0.07 -8.90 1.69
N ASP A 104 -0.99 -8.97 0.74
CA ASP A 104 -1.69 -10.19 0.35
C ASP A 104 -2.40 -10.90 1.53
N GLY A 105 -2.96 -10.13 2.46
CA GLY A 105 -3.69 -10.63 3.63
C GLY A 105 -2.81 -11.14 4.78
N ALA A 106 -1.49 -11.05 4.64
CA ALA A 106 -0.52 -11.37 5.69
C ALA A 106 0.33 -10.14 6.05
N GLN A 107 1.09 -10.21 7.14
CA GLN A 107 2.01 -9.15 7.53
C GLN A 107 3.12 -8.96 6.47
N ASP A 108 3.35 -7.72 6.04
CA ASP A 108 4.44 -7.38 5.14
C ASP A 108 5.77 -7.32 5.91
N VAL A 109 6.43 -8.47 6.06
CA VAL A 109 7.68 -8.60 6.82
C VAL A 109 8.79 -7.67 6.30
N ALA A 110 8.79 -7.36 5.00
CA ALA A 110 9.80 -6.49 4.40
C ALA A 110 9.60 -5.01 4.76
N ASN A 111 8.35 -4.60 4.99
CA ASN A 111 7.98 -3.22 5.31
C ASN A 111 7.33 -3.08 6.70
N ASN A 112 7.52 -4.04 7.62
CA ASN A 112 6.89 -4.04 8.94
C ASN A 112 7.54 -3.06 9.93
N CYS A 113 7.43 -1.77 9.65
CA CYS A 113 7.94 -0.71 10.50
C CYS A 113 6.88 -0.03 11.35
N VAL A 114 5.60 -0.11 10.98
CA VAL A 114 4.51 0.58 11.68
C VAL A 114 3.81 -0.41 12.61
N MET A 115 3.83 -0.10 13.90
CA MET A 115 3.15 -0.84 14.95
C MET A 115 2.15 0.10 15.60
N ILE A 116 0.86 -0.18 15.42
CA ILE A 116 -0.20 0.53 16.13
C ILE A 116 -0.87 -0.46 17.07
N ASP A 117 -0.66 -0.30 18.37
CA ASP A 117 -1.06 -1.27 19.40
C ASP A 117 -1.92 -0.60 20.46
N ILE A 118 -2.92 -1.29 20.98
CA ILE A 118 -3.65 -0.87 22.17
C ILE A 118 -3.15 -1.67 23.37
N THR A 119 -2.58 -0.99 24.36
CA THR A 119 -2.10 -1.61 25.60
C THR A 119 -2.67 -0.87 26.80
N ALA A 120 -3.39 -1.58 27.67
CA ALA A 120 -3.98 -1.02 28.90
C ALA A 120 -4.74 0.31 28.64
N GLN A 121 -5.63 0.31 27.64
CA GLN A 121 -6.42 1.48 27.21
C GLN A 121 -5.57 2.66 26.69
N SER A 122 -4.33 2.43 26.29
CA SER A 122 -3.55 3.41 25.53
C SER A 122 -3.32 2.93 24.11
N LEU A 123 -3.68 3.78 23.15
CA LEU A 123 -3.29 3.62 21.75
C LEU A 123 -1.85 4.10 21.59
N GLN A 124 -0.97 3.21 21.17
CA GLN A 124 0.44 3.48 20.92
C GLN A 124 0.73 3.34 19.43
N VAL A 125 1.33 4.36 18.84
CA VAL A 125 1.85 4.33 17.47
C VAL A 125 3.36 4.38 17.55
N ARG A 126 4.02 3.33 17.05
CA ARG A 126 5.47 3.25 16.96
C ARG A 126 5.89 2.98 15.53
N VAL A 127 6.88 3.74 15.06
CA VAL A 127 7.52 3.51 13.78
C VAL A 127 8.99 3.20 14.01
N GLN A 128 9.45 2.04 13.55
CA GLN A 128 10.85 1.63 13.63
C GLN A 128 11.53 1.68 12.26
N PRO A 129 12.80 2.11 12.17
CA PRO A 129 13.51 2.12 10.90
C PRO A 129 13.80 0.69 10.44
N VAL A 130 13.58 0.42 9.15
CA VAL A 130 13.98 -0.82 8.48
C VAL A 130 14.90 -0.44 7.31
N PRO A 131 16.21 -0.73 7.37
CA PRO A 131 17.17 -0.22 6.38
C PRO A 131 16.87 -0.62 4.94
N SER A 132 16.31 -1.81 4.71
CA SER A 132 15.96 -2.31 3.38
C SER A 132 14.68 -1.70 2.80
N SER A 133 13.89 -0.99 3.62
CA SER A 133 12.58 -0.47 3.22
C SER A 133 12.59 1.05 3.06
N GLN A 134 12.41 1.51 1.83
CA GLN A 134 12.34 2.94 1.52
C GLN A 134 11.17 3.64 2.23
N ILE A 135 10.01 2.97 2.32
CA ILE A 135 8.85 3.54 3.02
C ILE A 135 9.11 3.65 4.51
N CYS A 136 9.74 2.66 5.14
CA CYS A 136 10.04 2.69 6.57
C CYS A 136 11.06 3.77 6.93
N GLN A 137 12.07 4.00 6.08
CA GLN A 137 13.00 5.12 6.27
C GLN A 137 12.32 6.48 6.18
N LYS A 138 11.30 6.63 5.32
CA LYS A 138 10.51 7.88 5.23
C LYS A 138 9.62 8.04 6.46
N LEU A 139 8.87 7.00 6.83
CA LEU A 139 7.98 7.03 7.99
C LEU A 139 8.74 7.27 9.30
N SER A 140 9.92 6.67 9.50
CA SER A 140 10.71 6.86 10.72
C SER A 140 11.24 8.29 10.87
N LYS A 141 11.41 9.02 9.77
CA LYS A 141 11.75 10.45 9.80
C LYS A 141 10.56 11.31 10.19
N THR A 142 9.36 10.94 9.75
CA THR A 142 8.11 11.62 10.08
C THR A 142 7.66 11.34 11.52
N TYR A 143 7.87 10.12 12.01
CA TYR A 143 7.50 9.65 13.35
C TYR A 143 8.74 9.18 14.11
N PRO A 144 9.64 10.09 14.53
CA PRO A 144 10.89 9.72 15.20
C PRO A 144 10.66 9.22 16.64
N THR A 145 9.56 9.63 17.27
CA THR A 145 9.21 9.27 18.65
C THR A 145 7.89 8.49 18.68
N PRO A 146 7.77 7.48 19.55
CA PRO A 146 6.49 6.84 19.85
C PRO A 146 5.42 7.87 20.22
N LEU A 147 4.22 7.70 19.69
CA LEU A 147 3.04 8.44 20.10
C LEU A 147 2.21 7.55 21.02
N SER A 148 1.70 8.10 22.12
CA SER A 148 0.80 7.40 23.03
C SER A 148 -0.39 8.28 23.36
N PHE A 149 -1.59 7.73 23.18
CA PHE A 149 -2.85 8.40 23.49
C PHE A 149 -3.58 7.56 24.53
N ASN A 150 -4.06 8.18 25.59
CA ASN A 150 -4.87 7.51 26.60
C ASN A 150 -6.34 7.54 26.15
N LEU A 151 -6.99 6.37 26.11
CA LEU A 151 -8.38 6.20 25.68
C LEU A 151 -9.38 6.32 26.84
N SER A 152 -8.91 6.30 28.08
CA SER A 152 -9.72 6.43 29.30
C SER A 152 -9.84 7.86 29.82
N SER A 153 -8.85 8.71 29.53
CA SER A 153 -8.76 10.08 30.04
C SER A 153 -9.18 11.15 29.04
N SER A 154 -9.99 10.81 28.03
CA SER A 154 -10.52 11.77 27.07
C SER A 154 -11.69 12.60 27.63
N LEU A 155 -11.62 12.94 28.91
CA LEU A 155 -12.42 13.97 29.56
C LEU A 155 -11.54 15.21 29.73
N PHE A 156 -11.66 16.13 28.78
CA PHE A 156 -11.12 17.51 28.79
C PHE A 156 -9.61 17.67 28.98
#